data_AF-M1ZU71-F1
#
_entry.id   AF-M1ZU71-F1
#
_cell.length_a   1.000
_cell.length_b   1.000
_cell.length_c   1.000
_cell.angle_alpha   90.00
_cell.angle_beta   90.00
_cell.angle_gamma   90.00
#
_symmetry.space_group_name_H-M   'P 1'
#
loop_
_entity.id
_entity.type
_entity.pdbx_description
1 polymer ?
#
loop_
_entity_poly.entity_id
_entity_poly.type
_entity_poly.pdbx_seq_one_letter_code
_entity_poly.pdbx_strand_id
1 'polypeptide(L)'
;MDMVNIQSKIIKLIKALEFKGHIYLFNKEQIYSNNRGKICSINKLFHLIPIEEYNKMHPDKKKDPSKHKYVKEEVITTFRKQDILFELVDVYKKVGGGNGK
;
A
#
# COMPACT_ATOMS: atom_id res chain seq x y z
N MET A 1 -8.84 26.68 -10.15
CA MET A 1 -8.64 25.38 -10.81
C MET A 1 -8.04 24.46 -9.76
N ASP A 2 -8.85 23.63 -9.11
CA ASP A 2 -8.38 22.78 -8.02
C ASP A 2 -7.32 21.81 -8.55
N MET A 3 -6.07 22.09 -8.22
CA MET A 3 -4.96 21.20 -8.50
C MET A 3 -5.22 19.93 -7.70
N VAL A 4 -5.69 18.87 -8.38
CA VAL A 4 -6.03 17.58 -7.78
C VAL A 4 -4.87 17.11 -6.92
N ASN A 5 -5.01 17.21 -5.60
CA ASN A 5 -3.96 16.76 -4.68
C ASN A 5 -4.00 15.24 -4.60
N ILE A 6 -3.18 14.57 -5.43
CA ILE A 6 -3.04 13.11 -5.48
C ILE A 6 -2.82 12.52 -4.08
N GLN A 7 -2.10 13.22 -3.21
CA GLN A 7 -1.85 12.76 -1.84
C GLN A 7 -3.14 12.68 -1.01
N SER A 8 -4.03 13.68 -1.12
CA SER A 8 -5.32 13.64 -0.44
C SER A 8 -6.19 12.48 -0.94
N LYS A 9 -6.14 12.15 -2.24
CA LYS A 9 -6.85 10.99 -2.80
C LYS A 9 -6.31 9.66 -2.27
N ILE A 10 -4.98 9.52 -2.20
CA ILE A 10 -4.32 8.35 -1.59
C ILE A 10 -4.76 8.18 -0.13
N ILE A 11 -4.72 9.24 0.67
CA ILE A 11 -5.11 9.19 2.08
C ILE A 11 -6.59 8.80 2.22
N LYS A 12 -7.48 9.34 1.37
CA LYS A 12 -8.91 8.97 1.38
C LYS A 12 -9.12 7.49 1.09
N LEU A 13 -8.42 6.93 0.10
CA LEU A 13 -8.52 5.51 -0.25
C LEU A 13 -7.95 4.61 0.85
N ILE A 14 -6.80 4.97 1.44
CA ILE A 14 -6.22 4.21 2.56
C ILE A 14 -7.21 4.15 3.73
N LYS A 15 -7.83 5.28 4.11
CA LYS A 15 -8.84 5.30 5.17
C LYS A 15 -10.08 4.47 4.82
N ALA A 16 -10.52 4.52 3.56
CA ALA A 16 -11.67 3.74 3.12
C ALA A 16 -11.38 2.23 3.13
N LEU A 17 -10.15 1.83 2.79
CA LEU A 17 -9.69 0.44 2.88
C LEU A 17 -9.53 -0.01 4.33
N GLU A 18 -8.99 0.86 5.19
CA GLU A 18 -8.84 0.60 6.63
C GLU A 18 -10.21 0.34 7.29
N PHE A 19 -11.23 1.13 6.94
CA PHE A 19 -12.60 0.88 7.41
C PHE A 19 -13.15 -0.50 6.99
N LYS A 20 -12.63 -1.07 5.89
CA LYS A 20 -12.96 -2.42 5.40
C LYS A 20 -12.02 -3.50 5.93
N GLY A 21 -11.12 -3.18 6.87
CA GLY A 21 -10.17 -4.12 7.46
C GLY A 21 -8.87 -4.32 6.67
N HIS A 22 -8.65 -3.55 5.60
CA HIS A 22 -7.43 -3.65 4.79
C HIS A 22 -6.50 -2.46 5.07
N ILE A 23 -5.39 -2.72 5.77
CA ILE A 23 -4.51 -1.66 6.28
C ILE A 23 -3.34 -1.43 5.33
N TYR A 24 -3.30 -0.27 4.69
CA TYR A 24 -2.20 0.11 3.79
C TYR A 24 -1.35 1.24 4.36
N LEU A 25 -0.04 1.14 4.20
CA LEU A 25 0.94 2.14 4.63
C LEU A 25 1.61 2.77 3.40
N PHE A 26 1.46 4.08 3.26
CA PHE A 26 2.13 4.85 2.22
C PHE A 26 3.37 5.55 2.78
N ASN A 27 4.53 5.30 2.19
CA ASN A 27 5.79 5.96 2.54
C ASN A 27 6.39 6.73 1.35
N LYS A 28 7.06 7.84 1.65
CA LYS A 28 7.88 8.57 0.69
C LYS A 28 9.30 8.67 1.23
N GLU A 29 10.24 8.11 0.51
CA GLU A 29 11.66 8.07 0.88
C GLU A 29 12.48 8.91 -0.09
N GLN A 30 13.60 9.48 0.39
CA GLN A 30 14.61 10.08 -0.48
C GLN A 30 15.76 9.09 -0.68
N ILE A 31 16.13 8.87 -1.94
CA ILE A 31 17.22 7.99 -2.32
C ILE A 31 18.19 8.74 -3.23
N TYR A 32 19.49 8.49 -3.09
CA TYR A 32 20.47 8.98 -4.05
C TYR A 32 20.51 8.06 -5.26
N SER A 33 20.19 8.60 -6.44
CA SER A 33 20.22 7.86 -7.69
C SER A 33 21.59 7.99 -8.35
N ASN A 34 22.45 6.98 -8.21
CA ASN A 34 23.78 6.95 -8.83
C ASN A 34 23.73 7.26 -10.34
N ASN A 35 22.77 6.66 -11.05
CA ASN A 35 22.60 6.86 -12.50
C ASN A 35 22.22 8.29 -12.90
N ARG A 36 21.72 9.11 -11.96
CA ARG A 36 21.29 10.49 -12.22
C ARG A 36 22.11 11.52 -11.43
N GLY A 37 23.07 11.07 -10.62
CA GLY A 37 23.90 11.93 -9.77
C GLY A 37 23.10 12.85 -8.83
N LYS A 38 21.89 12.46 -8.40
CA LYS A 38 21.01 13.33 -7.61
C LYS A 38 20.09 12.58 -6.67
N ILE A 39 19.60 13.30 -5.66
CA ILE A 39 18.54 12.82 -4.76
C ILE A 39 17.21 12.77 -5.52
N CYS A 40 16.54 11.63 -5.43
CA CYS A 40 15.23 11.38 -5.99
C CYS A 40 14.26 10.99 -4.86
N SER A 41 12.98 11.31 -5.02
CA SER A 41 11.94 10.77 -4.14
C SER A 41 11.37 9.49 -4.71
N ILE A 42 11.26 8.45 -3.87
CA ILE A 42 10.58 7.20 -4.20
C ILE A 42 9.37 7.04 -3.29
N ASN A 43 8.30 6.48 -3.85
CA ASN A 43 7.02 6.26 -3.20
C ASN A 43 6.86 4.75 -3.01
N LYS A 44 6.50 4.32 -1.80
CA LYS A 44 6.29 2.92 -1.48
C LYS A 44 4.91 2.71 -0.87
N LEU A 45 4.23 1.66 -1.30
CA LEU A 45 2.98 1.22 -0.70
C LEU A 45 3.20 -0.16 -0.09
N PHE A 46 2.78 -0.34 1.15
CA PHE A 46 2.83 -1.61 1.86
C PHE A 46 1.44 -2.03 2.31
N HIS A 47 1.18 -3.32 2.32
CA HIS A 47 0.01 -3.92 2.96
C HIS A 47 0.43 -4.45 4.32
N LEU A 48 -0.29 -4.08 5.37
CA LEU A 48 -0.05 -4.54 6.73
C LEU A 48 -1.04 -5.68 7.02
N ILE A 49 -0.60 -6.91 6.74
CA ILE A 49 -1.42 -8.11 6.77
C ILE A 49 -1.41 -8.68 8.20
N PRO A 50 -2.56 -8.99 8.82
CA PRO A 50 -2.62 -9.74 10.08
C PRO A 50 -1.87 -11.07 9.97
N ILE A 51 -1.12 -11.44 11.00
CA ILE A 51 -0.25 -12.62 10.92
C ILE A 51 -1.00 -13.92 10.61
N GLU A 52 -2.24 -14.06 11.10
CA GLU A 52 -3.08 -15.21 10.84
C GLU A 52 -3.46 -15.31 9.36
N GLU A 53 -3.76 -14.18 8.73
CA GLU A 53 -4.08 -14.09 7.30
C GLU A 53 -2.83 -14.35 6.45
N TYR A 54 -1.69 -13.75 6.82
CA TYR A 54 -0.41 -13.99 6.16
C TYR A 54 -0.03 -15.48 6.18
N ASN A 55 -0.16 -16.14 7.33
CA ASN A 55 0.17 -17.56 7.48
C ASN A 55 -0.77 -18.49 6.69
N LYS A 56 -2.00 -18.05 6.40
CA LYS A 56 -2.93 -18.76 5.51
C LYS A 56 -2.54 -18.61 4.05
N MET A 57 -2.12 -17.41 3.64
CA MET A 57 -1.66 -17.13 2.27
C MET A 57 -0.28 -17.73 1.97
N HIS A 58 0.57 -17.85 2.98
CA HIS A 58 1.94 -18.36 2.86
C HIS A 58 2.20 -19.54 3.81
N PRO A 59 1.60 -20.72 3.54
CA PRO A 59 1.73 -21.88 4.42
C PRO A 59 3.17 -22.37 4.59
N ASP A 60 4.03 -22.13 3.59
CA ASP A 60 5.44 -22.55 3.58
C ASP A 60 6.38 -21.56 4.31
N LYS A 61 5.89 -20.36 4.62
CA LYS A 61 6.68 -19.26 5.23
C LYS A 61 5.97 -18.66 6.44
N LYS A 62 5.28 -19.51 7.19
CA LYS A 62 4.54 -19.08 8.39
C LYS A 62 5.49 -18.38 9.35
N LYS A 63 5.05 -17.24 9.88
CA LYS A 63 5.74 -16.56 10.98
C LYS A 63 5.02 -16.81 12.28
N ASP A 64 5.78 -16.72 13.36
CA ASP A 64 5.30 -16.94 14.72
C ASP A 64 4.31 -15.83 15.14
N PRO A 65 3.02 -16.14 15.38
CA PRO A 65 2.02 -15.15 15.81
C PRO A 65 2.32 -14.53 17.18
N SER A 66 3.12 -15.19 18.04
CA SER A 66 3.49 -14.64 19.35
C SER A 66 4.50 -13.50 19.25
N LYS A 67 5.28 -13.45 18.16
CA LYS A 67 6.34 -12.45 17.93
C LYS A 67 5.89 -11.31 17.01
N HIS A 68 4.95 -11.57 16.10
CA HIS A 68 4.50 -10.60 15.11
C HIS A 68 2.98 -10.57 15.05
N LYS A 69 2.37 -9.40 15.28
CA LYS A 69 0.93 -9.20 15.06
C LYS A 69 0.59 -8.96 13.59
N TYR A 70 1.53 -8.37 12.85
CA TYR A 70 1.35 -8.02 11.46
C TYR A 70 2.61 -8.30 10.65
N VAL A 71 2.42 -8.58 9.36
CA VAL A 71 3.47 -8.64 8.37
C VAL A 71 3.31 -7.47 7.42
N LYS A 72 4.37 -6.67 7.30
CA LYS A 72 4.46 -5.61 6.32
C LYS A 72 4.97 -6.19 5.01
N GLU A 73 4.11 -6.22 4.00
CA GLU A 73 4.44 -6.68 2.65
C GLU A 73 4.49 -5.50 1.69
N GLU A 74 5.52 -5.43 0.86
CA GLU A 74 5.63 -4.38 -0.16
C GLU A 74 4.71 -4.69 -1.34
N VAL A 75 3.86 -3.73 -1.70
CA VAL A 75 2.93 -3.86 -2.83
C VAL A 75 3.57 -3.28 -4.08
N ILE A 76 4.04 -2.03 -3.98
CA ILE A 76 4.68 -1.34 -5.10
C ILE A 76 5.66 -0.28 -4.60
N THR A 77 6.77 -0.16 -5.33
CA THR A 77 7.77 0.89 -5.18
C THR A 77 7.92 1.62 -6.52
N THR A 78 7.75 2.95 -6.54
CA THR A 78 7.70 3.75 -7.78
C THR A 78 8.13 5.20 -7.58
N PHE A 79 8.68 5.83 -8.62
CA PHE A 79 8.97 7.26 -8.64
C PHE A 79 7.71 8.14 -8.84
N ARG A 80 6.59 7.56 -9.29
CA ARG A 80 5.37 8.31 -9.66
C ARG A 80 4.26 8.08 -8.63
N LYS A 81 3.80 9.15 -7.97
CA LYS A 81 2.72 9.06 -6.98
C LYS A 81 1.39 8.58 -7.61
N GLN A 82 1.19 8.78 -8.91
CA GLN A 82 0.04 8.30 -9.67
C GLN A 82 -0.09 6.77 -9.63
N ASP A 83 1.02 6.05 -9.70
CA ASP A 83 1.00 4.58 -9.71
C ASP A 83 0.47 4.04 -8.37
N ILE A 84 0.82 4.68 -7.25
CA ILE A 84 0.26 4.37 -5.92
C ILE A 84 -1.25 4.59 -5.89
N LEU A 85 -1.73 5.69 -6.47
CA LEU A 85 -3.15 5.99 -6.51
C LEU A 85 -3.91 4.95 -7.34
N PHE A 86 -3.38 4.55 -8.49
CA PHE A 86 -4.02 3.53 -9.33
C PHE A 86 -4.06 2.17 -8.66
N GLU A 87 -2.97 1.75 -8.01
CA GLU A 87 -2.95 0.50 -7.23
C GLU A 87 -4.02 0.49 -6.14
N LEU A 88 -4.14 1.58 -5.36
CA LEU A 88 -5.15 1.71 -4.33
C LEU A 88 -6.59 1.71 -4.89
N VAL A 89 -6.81 2.29 -6.07
CA VAL A 89 -8.12 2.25 -6.74
C VAL A 89 -8.47 0.81 -7.13
N ASP A 90 -7.51 0.06 -7.67
CA ASP A 90 -7.75 -1.32 -8.10
C ASP A 90 -7.98 -2.25 -6.91
N VAL A 91 -7.22 -2.08 -5.82
CA VAL A 91 -7.50 -2.75 -4.54
C VAL A 91 -8.90 -2.38 -4.04
N TYR A 92 -9.25 -1.09 -4.02
CA TYR A 92 -10.55 -0.64 -3.52
C TYR A 92 -11.72 -1.20 -4.33
N LYS A 93 -11.58 -1.33 -5.66
CA LYS A 93 -12.56 -1.99 -6.52
C LYS A 93 -12.68 -3.48 -6.21
N LYS A 94 -11.57 -4.19 -5.99
CA LYS A 94 -11.58 -5.62 -5.64
C LYS A 94 -12.26 -5.86 -4.29
N VAL A 95 -11.95 -5.04 -3.29
CA VAL A 95 -12.53 -5.13 -1.94
C VAL A 95 -13.98 -4.61 -1.92
N GLY A 96 -14.32 -3.63 -2.76
CA GLY A 96 -15.66 -3.04 -2.88
C GLY A 96 -16.58 -3.74 -3.88
N GLY A 97 -16.10 -4.74 -4.62
CA GLY A 97 -16.80 -5.44 -5.69
C GLY A 97 -17.83 -6.47 -5.22
N GLY A 98 -18.47 -6.23 -4.07
CA GLY A 98 -19.72 -6.88 -3.67
C GLY A 98 -20.84 -5.84 -3.68
N ASN A 99 -21.73 -5.95 -4.68
CA ASN A 99 -22.97 -5.18 -4.88
C ASN A 99 -22.82 -3.72 -5.36
N GLY A 100 -22.52 -3.58 -6.65
CA GLY A 100 -23.22 -2.59 -7.48
C GLY A 100 -24.33 -3.32 -8.25
N LYS A 101 -25.49 -3.50 -7.64
CA LYS A 101 -26.78 -3.70 -8.32
C LYS A 101 -27.52 -2.38 -8.27
#